data_AF-A0A257PFE0-F1
#
_entry.id   AF-A0A257PFE0-F1
#
_cell.length_a   1.000
_cell.length_b   1.000
_cell.length_c   1.000
_cell.angle_alpha   90.00
_cell.angle_beta   90.00
_cell.angle_gamma   90.00
#
_symmetry.space_group_name_H-M   'P 1'
#
loop_
_entity.id
_entity.type
_entity.pdbx_description
1 polymer ?
#
loop_
_entity_poly.entity_id
_entity_poly.type
_entity_poly.pdbx_seq_one_letter_code
_entity_poly.pdbx_strand_id
1 'polypeptide(L)'
;MIPDILLAAALAATFAACVLAALAWRAAAAAPARLQLGLDKVLAGNRAEAEFIRNSLAAAEGRLAGAIQAGTTDALKQAFSEIGTATQNMASAVESLRRAAAEDSHRTLELLETRLAAIQTSVNEKLHEAVEQQMTNSFSRVLEQFAQVQQAMGEVQSAAAQIGDLKRIFSNVKTRGGWGEAQLGAMLEQVLPPGAFERDFALRDGSRERVDFALRMPSRSALWLPVDSKFPTEDYERLLLAAEAADVEAERAARDGI
;
A
#
# COMPACT_ATOMS: atom_id res chain seq x y z
N MET A 1 21.08 45.26 33.01
CA MET A 1 20.94 44.09 32.12
C MET A 1 19.97 43.02 32.64
N ILE A 2 19.75 42.86 33.95
CA ILE A 2 18.76 41.89 34.50
C ILE A 2 17.28 42.33 34.40
N PRO A 3 16.88 43.63 34.51
CA PRO A 3 15.47 44.00 34.53
C PRO A 3 14.76 43.92 33.17
N ASP A 4 15.48 44.05 32.05
CA ASP A 4 14.88 44.03 30.71
C ASP A 4 14.41 42.62 30.30
N ILE A 5 15.08 41.57 30.80
CA ILE A 5 14.75 40.17 30.50
C ILE A 5 13.45 39.75 31.21
N LEU A 6 13.22 40.25 32.44
CA LEU A 6 11.99 39.99 33.19
C LEU A 6 10.77 40.67 32.56
N LEU A 7 10.93 41.87 32.02
CA LEU A 7 9.84 42.58 31.33
C LEU A 7 9.45 41.88 30.01
N ALA A 8 10.44 41.39 29.27
CA ALA A 8 10.20 40.65 28.03
C ALA A 8 9.49 39.30 28.28
N ALA A 9 9.85 38.58 29.35
CA ALA A 9 9.19 37.33 29.72
C ALA A 9 7.71 37.54 30.14
N ALA A 10 7.42 38.63 30.87
CA ALA A 10 6.05 38.96 31.26
C ALA A 10 5.17 39.32 30.05
N LEU A 11 5.71 40.08 29.09
CA LEU A 11 5.00 40.39 27.85
C LEU A 11 4.75 39.14 26.99
N ALA A 12 5.72 38.23 26.90
CA ALA A 12 5.53 36.96 26.20
C ALA A 12 4.47 36.07 26.86
N ALA A 13 4.43 36.01 28.19
CA ALA A 13 3.44 35.23 28.92
C ALA A 13 2.02 35.80 28.76
N THR A 14 1.86 37.13 28.82
CA THR A 14 0.55 37.78 28.58
C THR A 14 0.08 37.58 27.14
N PHE A 15 0.97 37.68 26.15
CA PHE A 15 0.65 37.41 24.76
C PHE A 15 0.23 35.94 24.54
N ALA A 16 0.95 34.99 25.12
CA ALA A 16 0.60 33.57 25.08
C ALA A 16 -0.77 33.29 25.72
N ALA A 17 -1.07 33.92 26.87
CA ALA A 17 -2.36 33.81 27.52
C ALA A 17 -3.51 34.37 26.66
N CYS A 18 -3.31 35.52 26.02
CA CYS A 18 -4.29 36.10 25.11
C CYS A 18 -4.51 35.23 23.87
N VAL A 19 -3.46 34.63 23.30
CA VAL A 19 -3.57 33.72 22.16
C VAL A 19 -4.31 32.44 22.55
N LEU A 20 -4.02 31.86 23.72
CA LEU A 20 -4.75 30.68 24.22
C LEU A 20 -6.23 30.99 24.48
N ALA A 21 -6.54 32.17 25.04
CA ALA A 21 -7.92 32.59 25.24
C ALA A 21 -8.66 32.79 23.91
N ALA A 22 -8.01 33.38 22.90
CA ALA A 22 -8.58 33.57 21.58
C ALA A 22 -8.80 32.23 20.84
N LEU A 23 -7.88 31.28 20.99
CA LEU A 23 -8.00 29.93 20.42
C LEU A 23 -9.11 29.14 21.11
N ALA A 24 -9.22 29.23 22.45
CA ALA A 24 -10.31 28.62 23.20
C ALA A 24 -11.68 29.19 22.80
N TRP A 25 -11.76 30.51 22.57
CA TRP A 25 -13.00 31.14 22.11
C TRP A 25 -13.36 30.71 20.68
N ARG A 26 -12.38 30.60 19.77
CA ARG A 26 -12.60 30.06 18.41
C ARG A 26 -13.01 28.59 18.43
N ALA A 27 -12.44 27.78 19.33
CA ALA A 27 -12.82 26.38 19.50
C ALA A 27 -14.26 26.25 20.05
N ALA A 28 -14.66 27.11 20.99
CA ALA A 28 -16.03 27.17 21.50
C ALA A 28 -17.03 27.65 20.42
N ALA A 29 -16.64 28.59 19.56
CA ALA A 29 -17.45 29.05 18.43
C ALA A 29 -17.60 27.98 17.33
N ALA A 30 -16.68 27.02 17.25
CA ALA A 30 -16.72 25.88 16.33
C ALA A 30 -17.43 24.65 16.93
N ALA A 31 -18.03 24.76 18.13
CA ALA A 31 -18.75 23.66 18.75
C ALA A 31 -19.96 23.27 17.87
N PRO A 32 -20.20 21.96 17.63
CA PRO A 32 -21.28 21.50 16.77
C PRO A 32 -22.63 21.95 17.36
N ALA A 33 -23.52 22.47 16.50
CA ALA A 33 -24.81 23.06 16.87
C ALA A 33 -25.66 22.21 17.84
N ARG A 34 -25.46 20.88 17.90
CA ARG A 34 -26.09 19.98 18.86
C ARG A 34 -25.69 20.22 20.32
N LEU A 35 -24.44 20.59 20.60
CA LEU A 35 -23.97 20.88 21.96
C LEU A 35 -24.50 22.24 22.46
N GLN A 36 -24.60 23.22 21.56
CA GLN A 36 -25.22 24.51 21.87
C GLN A 36 -26.72 24.34 22.16
N LEU A 37 -27.45 23.57 21.35
CA LEU A 37 -28.86 23.23 21.61
C LEU A 37 -29.06 22.46 22.92
N GLY A 38 -28.11 21.61 23.31
CA GLY A 38 -28.13 20.90 24.59
C GLY A 38 -27.94 21.83 25.78
N LEU A 39 -26.93 22.70 25.73
CA LEU A 39 -26.70 23.69 26.78
C LEU A 39 -27.85 24.68 26.93
N ASP A 40 -28.40 25.18 25.81
CA ASP A 40 -29.53 26.12 25.84
C ASP A 40 -30.78 25.48 26.44
N LYS A 41 -31.06 24.20 26.16
CA LYS A 41 -32.17 23.47 26.79
C LYS A 41 -31.98 23.32 28.29
N VAL A 42 -30.77 22.98 28.75
CA VAL A 42 -30.47 22.83 30.18
C VAL A 42 -30.53 24.17 30.91
N LEU A 43 -29.99 25.24 30.32
CA LEU A 43 -30.04 26.59 30.88
C LEU A 43 -31.47 27.17 30.89
N ALA A 44 -32.29 26.87 29.88
CA ALA A 44 -33.70 27.24 29.84
C ALA A 44 -34.51 26.49 30.90
N GLY A 45 -34.26 25.20 31.10
CA GLY A 45 -34.89 24.40 32.16
C GLY A 45 -34.58 24.95 33.56
N ASN A 46 -33.30 25.21 33.84
CA ASN A 46 -32.87 25.78 35.13
C ASN A 46 -33.45 27.18 35.39
N ARG A 47 -33.62 28.01 34.34
CA ARG A 47 -34.28 29.31 34.48
C ARG A 47 -35.77 29.17 34.77
N ALA A 48 -36.46 28.24 34.09
CA ALA A 48 -37.87 27.99 34.33
C ALA A 48 -38.13 27.48 35.76
N GLU A 49 -37.28 26.59 36.28
CA GLU A 49 -37.34 26.14 37.67
C GLU A 49 -37.09 27.28 38.66
N ALA A 50 -36.09 28.14 38.40
CA ALA A 50 -35.79 29.28 39.26
C ALA A 50 -36.92 30.32 39.27
N GLU A 51 -37.56 30.58 38.13
CA GLU A 51 -38.72 31.47 38.05
C GLU A 51 -39.94 30.90 38.78
N PHE A 52 -40.16 29.59 38.70
CA PHE A 52 -41.26 28.93 39.41
C PHE A 52 -41.08 28.98 40.93
N ILE A 53 -39.87 28.71 41.43
CA ILE A 53 -39.54 28.83 42.86
C ILE A 53 -39.67 30.28 43.33
N ARG A 54 -39.16 31.25 42.55
CA ARG A 54 -39.26 32.67 42.90
C ARG A 54 -40.72 33.16 42.95
N ASN A 55 -41.54 32.78 41.97
CA ASN A 55 -42.95 33.18 41.92
C ASN A 55 -43.77 32.54 43.04
N SER A 56 -43.48 31.28 43.40
CA SER A 56 -44.16 30.62 44.51
C SER A 56 -43.77 31.21 45.89
N LEU A 57 -42.52 31.61 46.08
CA LEU A 57 -42.06 32.34 47.27
C LEU A 57 -42.73 33.72 47.38
N ALA A 58 -42.74 34.49 46.31
CA ALA A 58 -43.38 35.81 46.29
C ALA A 58 -44.89 35.71 46.57
N ALA A 59 -45.56 34.68 46.03
CA ALA A 59 -46.97 34.43 46.30
C ALA A 59 -47.24 33.96 47.74
N ALA A 60 -46.32 33.24 48.38
CA ALA A 60 -46.43 32.86 49.78
C ALA A 60 -46.19 34.06 50.71
N GLU A 61 -45.21 34.88 50.39
CA GLU A 61 -44.84 36.09 51.14
C GLU A 61 -45.95 37.14 51.10
N GLY A 62 -46.55 37.38 49.93
CA GLY A 62 -47.71 38.29 49.78
C GLY A 62 -48.95 37.83 50.55
N ARG A 63 -49.19 36.52 50.63
CA ARG A 63 -50.31 35.94 51.40
C ARG A 63 -50.10 36.04 52.90
N LEU A 64 -48.88 35.79 53.38
CA LEU A 64 -48.51 35.97 54.78
C LEU A 64 -48.59 37.44 55.21
N ALA A 65 -48.10 38.36 54.37
CA ALA A 65 -48.19 39.79 54.63
C ALA A 65 -49.65 40.26 54.72
N GLY A 66 -50.52 39.83 53.79
CA GLY A 66 -51.95 40.14 53.83
C GLY A 66 -52.66 39.61 55.08
N ALA A 67 -52.33 38.39 55.52
CA ALA A 67 -52.91 37.79 56.71
C ALA A 67 -52.46 38.48 58.02
N ILE A 68 -51.19 38.88 58.11
CA ILE A 68 -50.66 39.64 59.25
C ILE A 68 -51.30 41.03 59.32
N GLN A 69 -51.51 41.67 58.17
CA GLN A 69 -52.07 43.02 58.10
C GLN A 69 -53.59 43.08 58.35
N ALA A 70 -54.30 41.99 58.05
CA ALA A 70 -55.72 41.83 58.38
C ALA A 70 -55.98 41.58 59.88
N GLY A 71 -54.96 41.24 60.68
CA GLY A 71 -55.01 41.17 62.15
C GLY A 71 -56.03 40.19 62.75
N THR A 72 -56.65 39.33 61.94
CA THR A 72 -57.74 38.42 62.33
C THR A 72 -57.26 36.97 62.33
N THR A 73 -57.65 36.22 63.36
CA THR A 73 -57.27 34.81 63.55
C THR A 73 -57.76 33.91 62.40
N ASP A 74 -58.83 34.30 61.72
CA ASP A 74 -59.38 33.56 60.58
C ASP A 74 -58.59 33.79 59.27
N ALA A 75 -58.06 35.00 59.04
CA ALA A 75 -57.21 35.28 57.88
C ALA A 75 -55.89 34.49 57.93
N LEU A 76 -55.30 34.34 59.12
CA LEU A 76 -54.12 33.50 59.35
C LEU A 76 -54.43 32.01 59.11
N LYS A 77 -55.56 31.49 59.63
CA LYS A 77 -55.98 30.10 59.39
C LYS A 77 -56.18 29.82 57.90
N GLN A 78 -56.76 30.76 57.16
CA GLN A 78 -56.99 30.63 55.73
C GLN A 78 -55.68 30.66 54.94
N ALA A 79 -54.75 31.56 55.26
CA ALA A 79 -53.42 31.59 54.66
C ALA A 79 -52.62 30.29 54.92
N PHE A 80 -52.67 29.72 56.12
CA PHE A 80 -52.03 28.43 56.42
C PHE A 80 -52.65 27.27 55.64
N SER A 81 -53.97 27.26 55.47
CA SER A 81 -54.67 26.24 54.67
C SER A 81 -54.31 26.33 53.18
N GLU A 82 -54.22 27.54 52.63
CA GLU A 82 -53.80 27.77 51.25
C GLU A 82 -52.32 27.48 51.01
N ILE A 83 -51.45 27.74 51.98
CA ILE A 83 -50.03 27.35 51.91
C ILE A 83 -49.93 25.82 51.96
N GLY A 84 -50.68 25.14 52.82
CA GLY A 84 -50.70 23.68 52.92
C GLY A 84 -51.19 23.01 51.63
N THR A 85 -52.20 23.56 50.98
CA THR A 85 -52.67 23.06 49.68
C THR A 85 -51.67 23.37 48.56
N ALA A 86 -51.02 24.54 48.59
CA ALA A 86 -49.97 24.87 47.63
C ALA A 86 -48.73 23.97 47.77
N THR A 87 -48.29 23.64 48.99
CA THR A 87 -47.18 22.69 49.21
C THR A 87 -47.56 21.26 48.82
N GLN A 88 -48.80 20.84 49.05
CA GLN A 88 -49.30 19.54 48.59
C GLN A 88 -49.28 19.44 47.05
N ASN A 89 -49.73 20.50 46.37
CA ASN A 89 -49.70 20.59 44.90
C ASN A 89 -48.28 20.68 44.35
N MET A 90 -47.37 21.33 45.08
CA MET A 90 -45.94 21.37 44.74
C MET A 90 -45.32 19.97 44.83
N ALA A 91 -45.60 19.22 45.91
CA ALA A 91 -45.09 17.88 46.11
C ALA A 91 -45.57 16.91 45.01
N SER A 92 -46.84 17.02 44.60
CA SER A 92 -47.38 16.20 43.49
C SER A 92 -46.82 16.61 42.13
N ALA A 93 -46.59 17.91 41.88
CA ALA A 93 -45.94 18.40 40.67
C ALA A 93 -44.49 17.93 40.56
N VAL A 94 -43.72 17.97 41.66
CA VAL A 94 -42.33 17.47 41.68
C VAL A 94 -42.27 15.96 41.43
N GLU A 95 -43.20 15.19 42.01
CA GLU A 95 -43.27 13.74 41.81
C GLU A 95 -43.61 13.38 40.34
N SER A 96 -44.54 14.11 39.71
CA SER A 96 -44.87 13.88 38.29
C SER A 96 -43.73 14.25 37.36
N LEU A 97 -43.01 15.34 37.65
CA LEU A 97 -41.82 15.77 36.91
C LEU A 97 -40.69 14.74 37.04
N ARG A 98 -40.48 14.19 38.25
CA ARG A 98 -39.49 13.14 38.49
C ARG A 98 -39.82 11.86 37.73
N ARG A 99 -41.10 11.47 37.65
CA ARG A 99 -41.54 10.32 36.85
C ARG A 99 -41.34 10.55 35.36
N ALA A 100 -41.72 11.73 34.86
CA ALA A 100 -41.52 12.09 33.45
C ALA A 100 -40.02 12.08 33.08
N ALA A 101 -39.15 12.60 33.94
CA ALA A 101 -37.69 12.58 33.74
C ALA A 101 -37.11 11.15 33.75
N ALA A 102 -37.63 10.27 34.61
CA ALA A 102 -37.22 8.87 34.65
C ALA A 102 -37.66 8.11 33.37
N GLU A 103 -38.89 8.34 32.90
CA GLU A 103 -39.38 7.78 31.64
C GLU A 103 -38.58 8.28 30.43
N ASP A 104 -38.27 9.58 30.37
CA ASP A 104 -37.49 10.16 29.28
C ASP A 104 -36.06 9.59 29.25
N SER A 105 -35.44 9.43 30.42
CA SER A 105 -34.14 8.78 30.56
C SER A 105 -34.18 7.32 30.07
N HIS A 106 -35.24 6.58 30.40
CA HIS A 106 -35.39 5.19 29.96
C HIS A 106 -35.54 5.10 28.44
N ARG A 107 -36.38 5.97 27.85
CA ARG A 107 -36.57 6.04 26.39
C ARG A 107 -35.28 6.42 25.66
N THR A 108 -34.48 7.34 26.22
CA THR A 108 -33.20 7.71 25.62
C THR A 108 -32.20 6.56 25.67
N LEU A 109 -32.12 5.81 26.78
CA LEU A 109 -31.27 4.63 26.88
C LEU A 109 -31.66 3.55 25.86
N GLU A 110 -32.95 3.21 25.74
CA GLU A 110 -33.45 2.25 24.75
C GLU A 110 -33.14 2.67 23.31
N LEU A 111 -33.30 3.97 23.00
CA LEU A 111 -33.03 4.50 21.68
C LEU A 111 -31.52 4.48 21.37
N LEU A 112 -30.67 4.73 22.36
CA LEU A 112 -29.22 4.61 22.23
C LEU A 112 -28.80 3.15 22.00
N GLU A 113 -29.34 2.19 22.76
CA GLU A 113 -29.08 0.76 22.56
C GLU A 113 -29.46 0.32 21.15
N THR A 114 -30.65 0.71 20.69
CA THR A 114 -31.13 0.39 19.34
C THR A 114 -30.23 0.98 18.25
N ARG A 115 -29.80 2.24 18.44
CA ARG A 115 -28.88 2.91 17.51
C ARG A 115 -27.51 2.25 17.49
N LEU A 116 -26.98 1.85 18.65
CA LEU A 116 -25.70 1.16 18.76
C LEU A 116 -25.76 -0.20 18.08
N ALA A 117 -26.83 -0.98 18.28
CA ALA A 117 -27.03 -2.24 17.58
C ALA A 117 -27.07 -2.06 16.05
N ALA A 118 -27.83 -1.07 15.55
CA ALA A 118 -27.88 -0.76 14.13
C ALA A 118 -26.52 -0.33 13.56
N ILE A 119 -25.73 0.44 14.31
CA ILE A 119 -24.37 0.81 13.93
C ILE A 119 -23.47 -0.43 13.88
N GLN A 120 -23.53 -1.31 14.88
CA GLN A 120 -22.74 -2.55 14.90
C GLN A 120 -23.05 -3.41 13.67
N THR A 121 -24.33 -3.61 13.34
CA THR A 121 -24.73 -4.38 12.15
C THR A 121 -24.25 -3.73 10.86
N SER A 122 -24.50 -2.42 10.67
CA SER A 122 -24.10 -1.71 9.45
C SER A 122 -22.58 -1.63 9.27
N VAL A 123 -21.83 -1.45 10.35
CA VAL A 123 -20.36 -1.47 10.32
C VAL A 123 -19.87 -2.86 9.94
N ASN A 124 -20.46 -3.93 10.50
CA ASN A 124 -20.06 -5.29 10.17
C ASN A 124 -20.34 -5.63 8.70
N GLU A 125 -21.51 -5.27 8.16
CA GLU A 125 -21.82 -5.44 6.73
C GLU A 125 -20.85 -4.66 5.84
N LYS A 126 -20.63 -3.37 6.11
CA LYS A 126 -19.74 -2.54 5.29
C LYS A 126 -18.29 -2.98 5.36
N LEU A 127 -17.83 -3.43 6.52
CA LEU A 127 -16.48 -4.00 6.66
C LEU A 127 -16.37 -5.32 5.89
N HIS A 128 -17.37 -6.20 5.99
CA HIS A 128 -17.37 -7.46 5.26
C HIS A 128 -17.33 -7.23 3.75
N GLU A 129 -18.19 -6.35 3.23
CA GLU A 129 -18.24 -6.00 1.81
C GLU A 129 -16.93 -5.34 1.33
N ALA A 130 -16.38 -4.40 2.10
CA ALA A 130 -15.13 -3.74 1.75
C ALA A 130 -13.94 -4.70 1.77
N VAL A 131 -13.87 -5.59 2.76
CA VAL A 131 -12.81 -6.60 2.85
C VAL A 131 -12.93 -7.61 1.71
N GLU A 132 -14.14 -8.09 1.39
CA GLU A 132 -14.38 -9.02 0.29
C GLU A 132 -13.99 -8.40 -1.06
N GLN A 133 -14.37 -7.14 -1.31
CA GLN A 133 -13.97 -6.41 -2.52
C GLN A 133 -12.45 -6.22 -2.59
N GLN A 134 -11.80 -5.81 -1.49
CA GLN A 134 -10.36 -5.61 -1.46
C GLN A 134 -9.60 -6.92 -1.67
N MET A 135 -10.05 -8.01 -1.04
CA MET A 135 -9.47 -9.34 -1.19
C MET A 135 -9.62 -9.82 -2.63
N THR A 136 -10.81 -9.71 -3.22
CA THR A 136 -11.07 -10.11 -4.61
C THR A 136 -10.20 -9.34 -5.61
N ASN A 137 -10.05 -8.03 -5.42
CA ASN A 137 -9.16 -7.20 -6.24
C ASN A 137 -7.68 -7.58 -6.07
N SER A 138 -7.26 -7.87 -4.84
CA SER A 138 -5.88 -8.29 -4.55
C SER A 138 -5.57 -9.65 -5.17
N PHE A 139 -6.47 -10.62 -5.02
CA PHE A 139 -6.34 -11.94 -5.65
C PHE A 139 -6.37 -11.87 -7.18
N SER A 140 -7.23 -11.03 -7.78
CA SER A 140 -7.25 -10.85 -9.23
C SER A 140 -5.92 -10.28 -9.75
N ARG A 141 -5.36 -9.27 -9.09
CA ARG A 141 -4.05 -8.70 -9.47
C ARG A 141 -2.91 -9.72 -9.34
N VAL A 142 -2.96 -10.55 -8.29
CA VAL A 142 -1.98 -11.64 -8.11
C VAL A 142 -2.13 -12.69 -9.21
N LEU A 143 -3.35 -13.11 -9.55
CA LEU A 143 -3.62 -14.04 -10.64
C LEU A 143 -3.15 -13.50 -12.00
N GLU A 144 -3.40 -12.23 -12.28
CA GLU A 144 -2.95 -11.56 -13.50
C GLU A 144 -1.42 -11.53 -13.59
N GLN A 145 -0.74 -11.20 -12.50
CA GLN A 145 0.72 -11.26 -12.45
C GLN A 145 1.26 -12.69 -12.60
N PHE A 146 0.62 -13.69 -11.98
CA PHE A 146 1.00 -15.09 -12.17
C PHE A 146 0.81 -15.54 -13.62
N ALA A 147 -0.26 -15.13 -14.28
CA ALA A 147 -0.50 -15.42 -15.70
C ALA A 147 0.60 -14.79 -16.58
N GLN A 148 0.96 -13.52 -16.33
CA GLN A 148 2.06 -12.85 -17.04
C GLN A 148 3.40 -13.56 -16.81
N VAL A 149 3.70 -13.96 -15.57
CA VAL A 149 4.92 -14.73 -15.26
C VAL A 149 4.93 -16.06 -16.00
N GLN A 150 3.81 -16.78 -16.02
CA GLN A 150 3.71 -18.06 -16.70
C GLN A 150 3.89 -17.94 -18.22
N GLN A 151 3.37 -16.86 -18.80
CA GLN A 151 3.61 -16.53 -20.20
C GLN A 151 5.07 -16.18 -20.47
N ALA A 152 5.68 -15.34 -19.64
CA ALA A 152 7.11 -15.01 -19.75
C ALA A 152 8.00 -16.26 -19.59
N MET A 153 7.66 -17.19 -18.69
CA MET A 153 8.38 -18.46 -18.56
C MET A 153 8.22 -19.34 -19.81
N GLY A 154 7.04 -19.36 -20.44
CA GLY A 154 6.82 -20.06 -21.71
C GLY A 154 7.68 -19.49 -22.86
N GLU A 155 7.79 -18.17 -22.96
CA GLU A 155 8.63 -17.49 -23.95
C GLU A 155 10.13 -17.78 -23.72
N VAL A 156 10.59 -17.74 -22.46
CA VAL A 156 11.98 -18.10 -22.10
C VAL A 156 12.27 -19.58 -22.38
N GLN A 157 11.32 -20.48 -22.10
CA GLN A 157 11.47 -21.90 -22.40
C GLN A 157 11.56 -22.15 -23.92
N SER A 158 10.81 -21.40 -24.73
CA SER A 158 10.90 -21.44 -26.19
C SER A 158 12.24 -20.93 -26.70
N ALA A 159 12.76 -19.82 -26.16
CA ALA A 159 14.08 -19.28 -26.52
C ALA A 159 15.22 -20.26 -26.13
N ALA A 160 15.14 -20.89 -24.96
CA ALA A 160 16.09 -21.90 -24.52
C ALA A 160 16.05 -23.16 -25.41
N ALA A 161 14.87 -23.56 -25.89
CA ALA A 161 14.72 -24.67 -26.84
C ALA A 161 15.37 -24.38 -28.20
N GLN A 162 15.24 -23.15 -28.72
CA GLN A 162 15.90 -22.73 -29.96
C GLN A 162 17.43 -22.75 -29.85
N ILE A 163 17.99 -22.41 -28.68
CA ILE A 163 19.42 -22.54 -28.41
C ILE A 163 19.84 -24.02 -28.33
N GLY A 164 18.97 -24.89 -27.80
CA GLY A 164 19.16 -26.34 -27.78
C GLY A 164 19.26 -26.95 -29.19
N ASP A 165 18.46 -26.48 -30.14
CA ASP A 165 18.50 -26.92 -31.53
C ASP A 165 19.80 -26.52 -32.25
N LEU A 166 20.34 -25.32 -31.96
CA LEU A 166 21.67 -24.92 -32.44
C LEU A 166 22.75 -25.85 -31.90
N LYS A 167 22.72 -26.17 -30.60
CA LYS A 167 23.65 -27.14 -29.99
C LYS A 167 23.55 -28.53 -30.65
N ARG A 168 22.36 -28.92 -31.11
CA ARG A 168 22.13 -30.21 -31.79
C ARG A 168 22.69 -30.27 -33.21
N ILE A 169 22.76 -29.13 -33.92
CA ILE A 169 23.45 -29.05 -35.22
C ILE A 169 24.96 -29.25 -35.03
N PHE A 170 25.52 -28.78 -33.92
CA PHE A 170 26.92 -29.00 -33.59
C PHE A 170 27.20 -30.40 -33.01
N SER A 171 26.21 -31.17 -32.52
CA SER A 171 26.50 -32.46 -31.87
C SER A 171 26.98 -33.59 -32.82
N ASN A 172 26.71 -33.49 -34.13
CA ASN A 172 27.11 -34.53 -35.08
C ASN A 172 28.41 -34.15 -35.82
N VAL A 173 29.43 -35.01 -35.74
CA VAL A 173 30.76 -34.82 -36.34
C VAL A 173 30.68 -34.49 -37.84
N LYS A 174 29.79 -35.12 -38.60
CA LYS A 174 29.63 -34.85 -40.05
C LYS A 174 29.00 -33.49 -40.36
N THR A 175 27.95 -33.12 -39.62
CA THR A 175 27.26 -31.83 -39.79
C THR A 175 28.16 -30.67 -39.34
N ARG A 176 28.95 -30.89 -38.28
CA ARG A 176 29.95 -29.95 -37.78
C ARG A 176 31.09 -29.72 -38.78
N GLY A 177 31.64 -30.79 -39.35
CA GLY A 177 32.67 -30.71 -40.40
C GLY A 177 32.18 -29.91 -41.61
N GLY A 178 30.99 -30.22 -42.13
CA GLY A 178 30.41 -29.47 -43.25
C GLY A 178 30.11 -27.99 -42.94
N TRP A 179 29.77 -27.64 -41.70
CA TRP A 179 29.61 -26.23 -41.29
C TRP A 179 30.96 -25.49 -41.24
N GLY A 180 32.01 -26.16 -40.75
CA GLY A 180 33.38 -25.63 -40.76
C GLY A 180 33.91 -25.42 -42.19
N GLU A 181 33.69 -26.38 -43.08
CA GLU A 181 34.02 -26.27 -44.51
C GLU A 181 33.27 -25.10 -45.17
N ALA A 182 31.97 -24.96 -44.88
CA ALA A 182 31.15 -23.86 -45.40
C ALA A 182 31.63 -22.50 -44.88
N GLN A 183 31.93 -22.38 -43.59
CA GLN A 183 32.43 -21.16 -42.96
C GLN A 183 33.82 -20.78 -43.50
N LEU A 184 34.74 -21.73 -43.57
CA LEU A 184 36.07 -21.50 -44.12
C LEU A 184 35.98 -21.05 -45.58
N GLY A 185 35.15 -21.71 -46.39
CA GLY A 185 34.95 -21.29 -47.77
C GLY A 185 34.37 -19.88 -47.89
N ALA A 186 33.40 -19.50 -47.05
CA ALA A 186 32.87 -18.14 -47.01
C ALA A 186 33.94 -17.10 -46.64
N MET A 187 34.83 -17.44 -45.68
CA MET A 187 35.96 -16.58 -45.32
C MET A 187 36.96 -16.44 -46.46
N LEU A 188 37.30 -17.55 -47.14
CA LEU A 188 38.21 -17.54 -48.29
C LEU A 188 37.64 -16.72 -49.45
N GLU A 189 36.34 -16.83 -49.74
CA GLU A 189 35.66 -16.01 -50.76
C GLU A 189 35.65 -14.51 -50.43
N GLN A 190 35.60 -14.15 -49.14
CA GLN A 190 35.62 -12.75 -48.69
C GLN A 190 37.03 -12.14 -48.69
N VAL A 191 38.06 -12.94 -48.35
CA VAL A 191 39.43 -12.46 -48.16
C VAL A 191 40.23 -12.54 -49.46
N LEU A 192 39.98 -13.53 -50.30
CA LEU A 192 40.80 -13.80 -51.48
C LEU A 192 40.06 -13.41 -52.78
N PRO A 193 40.81 -12.98 -53.81
CA PRO A 193 40.22 -12.70 -55.12
C PRO A 193 39.71 -13.98 -55.80
N PRO A 194 38.71 -13.87 -56.70
CA PRO A 194 38.15 -15.03 -57.39
C PRO A 194 39.22 -15.78 -58.19
N GLY A 195 39.26 -17.11 -58.03
CA GLY A 195 40.25 -17.99 -58.66
C GLY A 195 41.57 -18.15 -57.92
N ALA A 196 41.71 -17.56 -56.73
CA ALA A 196 42.88 -17.74 -55.87
C ALA A 196 42.87 -19.04 -55.05
N PHE A 197 41.73 -19.73 -54.98
CA PHE A 197 41.58 -21.00 -54.28
C PHE A 197 40.68 -21.95 -55.06
N GLU A 198 40.81 -23.25 -54.77
CA GLU A 198 39.99 -24.31 -55.34
C GLU A 198 39.45 -25.20 -54.21
N ARG A 199 38.18 -25.61 -54.33
CA ARG A 199 37.53 -26.53 -53.38
C ARG A 199 37.76 -27.96 -53.81
N ASP A 200 37.90 -28.87 -52.85
CA ASP A 200 37.92 -30.31 -53.07
C ASP A 200 39.02 -30.74 -54.07
N PHE A 201 40.23 -30.24 -53.84
CA PHE A 201 41.36 -30.31 -54.76
C PHE A 201 42.18 -31.59 -54.58
N ALA A 202 42.60 -32.22 -55.67
CA ALA A 202 43.50 -33.38 -55.65
C ALA A 202 44.96 -32.93 -55.73
N LEU A 203 45.80 -33.26 -54.74
CA LEU A 203 47.20 -32.79 -54.70
C LEU A 203 48.09 -33.31 -55.82
N ARG A 204 47.72 -34.43 -56.45
CA ARG A 204 48.44 -35.04 -57.56
C ARG A 204 47.43 -35.59 -58.56
N ASP A 205 47.75 -35.49 -59.85
CA ASP A 205 46.94 -36.06 -60.92
C ASP A 205 46.74 -37.57 -60.69
N GLY A 206 45.48 -37.98 -60.48
CA GLY A 206 45.10 -39.37 -60.21
C GLY A 206 45.23 -39.84 -58.76
N SER A 207 45.62 -38.99 -57.80
CA SER A 207 45.66 -39.37 -56.38
C SER A 207 44.27 -39.37 -55.74
N ARG A 208 44.07 -40.27 -54.77
CA ARG A 208 42.88 -40.30 -53.90
C ARG A 208 42.97 -39.33 -52.73
N GLU A 209 44.13 -38.70 -52.55
CA GLU A 209 44.37 -37.70 -51.50
C GLU A 209 43.81 -36.35 -51.96
N ARG A 210 42.65 -36.00 -51.41
CA ARG A 210 41.93 -34.75 -51.68
C ARG A 210 41.89 -33.91 -50.41
N VAL A 211 42.00 -32.60 -50.59
CA VAL A 211 41.92 -31.62 -49.52
C VAL A 211 40.71 -30.73 -49.71
N ASP A 212 40.12 -30.28 -48.60
CA ASP A 212 38.90 -29.48 -48.60
C ASP A 212 39.10 -28.18 -49.42
N PHE A 213 40.27 -27.54 -49.28
CA PHE A 213 40.65 -26.36 -50.05
C PHE A 213 42.12 -26.38 -50.47
N ALA A 214 42.46 -25.78 -51.61
CA ALA A 214 43.83 -25.53 -52.05
C ALA A 214 44.01 -24.07 -52.48
N LEU A 215 45.01 -23.40 -51.92
CA LEU A 215 45.33 -21.99 -52.19
C LEU A 215 46.45 -21.88 -53.22
N ARG A 216 46.27 -21.00 -54.21
CA ARG A 216 47.28 -20.75 -55.23
C ARG A 216 48.28 -19.69 -54.75
N MET A 217 49.56 -20.04 -54.72
CA MET A 217 50.61 -19.12 -54.24
C MET A 217 50.93 -18.03 -55.28
N PRO A 218 50.85 -16.73 -54.93
CA PRO A 218 51.10 -15.64 -55.90
C PRO A 218 52.52 -15.59 -56.44
N SER A 219 53.53 -15.98 -55.64
CA SER A 219 54.95 -15.89 -56.00
C SER A 219 55.50 -17.12 -56.71
N ARG A 220 54.76 -18.24 -56.70
CA ARG A 220 55.14 -19.49 -57.35
C ARG A 220 53.88 -20.07 -57.99
N SER A 221 53.63 -19.67 -59.23
CA SER A 221 52.39 -19.93 -59.99
C SER A 221 51.99 -21.40 -60.13
N ALA A 222 52.90 -22.34 -59.81
CA ALA A 222 52.71 -23.79 -59.84
C ALA A 222 52.62 -24.45 -58.45
N LEU A 223 52.63 -23.68 -57.36
CA LEU A 223 52.56 -24.22 -56.00
C LEU A 223 51.17 -24.01 -55.40
N TRP A 224 50.56 -25.12 -54.98
CA TRP A 224 49.31 -25.16 -54.24
C TRP A 224 49.59 -25.40 -52.76
N LEU A 225 48.95 -24.63 -51.89
CA LEU A 225 48.97 -24.84 -50.44
C LEU A 225 47.69 -25.58 -50.03
N PRO A 226 47.78 -26.86 -49.62
CA PRO A 226 46.61 -27.60 -49.15
C PRO A 226 46.13 -27.08 -47.79
N VAL A 227 44.81 -26.99 -47.63
CA VAL A 227 44.12 -26.59 -46.41
C VAL A 227 43.02 -27.61 -46.12
N ASP A 228 43.16 -28.32 -45.01
CA ASP A 228 42.13 -29.21 -44.46
C ASP A 228 41.43 -28.49 -43.31
N SER A 229 40.10 -28.55 -43.29
CA SER A 229 39.26 -27.78 -42.37
C SER A 229 38.81 -28.59 -41.15
N LYS A 230 39.31 -29.83 -41.00
CA LYS A 230 38.93 -30.69 -39.87
C LYS A 230 39.61 -30.20 -38.61
N PHE A 231 38.82 -29.54 -37.77
CA PHE A 231 39.25 -29.10 -36.46
C PHE A 231 38.76 -30.07 -35.38
N PRO A 232 39.63 -30.70 -34.59
CA PRO A 232 39.24 -31.55 -33.47
C PRO A 232 38.72 -30.71 -32.29
N THR A 233 37.49 -30.20 -32.43
CA THR A 233 36.84 -29.31 -31.44
C THR A 233 36.83 -29.87 -30.02
N GLU A 234 36.73 -31.20 -29.83
CA GLU A 234 36.66 -31.81 -28.50
C GLU A 234 38.00 -31.76 -27.76
N ASP A 235 39.12 -31.92 -28.47
CA ASP A 235 40.46 -31.75 -27.92
C ASP A 235 40.74 -30.25 -27.67
N TYR A 236 40.24 -29.37 -28.53
CA TYR A 236 40.32 -27.92 -28.32
C TYR A 236 39.47 -27.42 -27.13
N GLU A 237 38.24 -27.91 -26.96
CA GLU A 237 37.41 -27.59 -25.78
C GLU A 237 38.06 -28.11 -24.50
N ARG A 238 38.63 -29.33 -24.53
CA ARG A 238 39.42 -29.88 -23.42
C ARG A 238 40.63 -29.01 -23.10
N LEU A 239 41.34 -28.52 -24.13
CA LEU A 239 42.46 -27.61 -23.97
C LEU A 239 42.03 -26.30 -23.31
N LEU A 240 40.92 -25.71 -23.76
CA LEU A 240 40.41 -24.44 -23.23
C LEU A 240 40.02 -24.57 -21.75
N LEU A 241 39.31 -25.64 -21.39
CA LEU A 241 38.94 -25.92 -20.01
C LEU A 241 40.16 -26.17 -19.12
N ALA A 242 41.17 -26.89 -19.62
CA ALA A 242 42.42 -27.12 -18.88
C ALA A 242 43.21 -25.81 -18.68
N ALA A 243 43.24 -24.94 -19.69
CA ALA A 243 43.87 -23.62 -19.60
C ALA A 243 43.16 -22.69 -18.61
N GLU A 244 41.82 -22.69 -18.59
CA GLU A 244 41.01 -21.95 -17.61
C GLU A 244 41.23 -22.47 -16.17
N ALA A 245 41.38 -23.78 -16.01
CA ALA A 245 41.65 -24.42 -14.72
C ALA A 245 43.13 -24.32 -14.28
N ALA A 246 44.02 -23.77 -15.12
CA ALA A 246 45.47 -23.74 -14.94
C ALA A 246 46.11 -25.12 -14.66
N ASP A 247 45.55 -26.18 -15.26
CA ASP A 247 46.03 -27.55 -15.12
C ASP A 247 47.01 -27.91 -16.25
N VAL A 248 48.30 -27.88 -15.93
CA VAL A 248 49.41 -28.08 -16.88
C VAL A 248 49.46 -29.51 -17.44
N GLU A 249 48.97 -30.52 -16.71
CA GLU A 249 48.99 -31.92 -17.16
C GLU A 249 47.82 -32.19 -18.12
N ALA A 250 46.63 -31.71 -17.79
CA ALA A 250 45.46 -31.79 -18.65
C ALA A 250 45.64 -30.98 -19.95
N GLU A 251 46.32 -29.83 -19.87
CA GLU A 251 46.63 -29.01 -21.05
C GLU A 251 47.56 -29.74 -22.03
N ARG A 252 48.60 -30.42 -21.53
CA ARG A 252 49.52 -31.21 -22.38
C ARG A 252 48.80 -32.36 -23.07
N ALA A 253 48.00 -33.12 -22.33
CA ALA A 253 47.25 -34.24 -22.89
C ALA A 253 46.23 -33.79 -23.96
N ALA A 254 45.63 -32.62 -23.79
CA ALA A 254 44.72 -32.05 -24.79
C ALA A 254 45.45 -31.54 -26.04
N ARG A 255 46.68 -31.00 -25.91
CA ARG A 255 47.50 -30.57 -27.06
C ARG A 255 47.92 -31.73 -27.96
N ASP A 256 48.18 -32.91 -27.39
CA ASP A 256 48.59 -34.09 -28.16
C ASP A 256 47.44 -34.66 -29.03
N GLY A 257 46.19 -34.24 -28.77
CA GLY A 257 44.98 -34.62 -29.53
C GLY A 257 44.56 -33.64 -30.62
N ILE A 258 45.24 -32.49 -30.76
CA ILE A 258 44.99 -31.46 -31.78
C ILE A 258 46.00 -31.58 -32.92
#